data_AF-A0A1Q5JNP6-F1
#
_entry.id   AF-A0A1Q5JNP6-F1
#
_cell.length_a   1.000
_cell.length_b   1.000
_cell.length_c   1.000
_cell.angle_alpha   90.00
_cell.angle_beta   90.00
_cell.angle_gamma   90.00
#
_symmetry.space_group_name_H-M   'P 1'
#
loop_
_entity.id
_entity.type
_entity.pdbx_description
1 polymer ?
#
loop_
_entity_poly.entity_id
_entity_poly.type
_entity_poly.pdbx_seq_one_letter_code
_entity_poly.pdbx_strand_id
1 'polypeptide(L)'
;MTDHAHDLAALREATDRLLGAIGKLDDAALSEPSRLPGWSRGHVIAHLSRNADALANVLRGLPMYADSETRDRDIERDAPRSHAAQLADLTATAARFVEAAAEPADWSRTVTLRNGVTDSASRVPFRRRGEVELHHVDLGVGYELEDLPDEFTAREIDFLAERFAGHPEVVPVSLADDTGRVWTTGGGAEGGPVAVRGTAPELLGWLSGRRDGSALTVEGGTLPALPPL
;
A
#
# COMPACT_ATOMS: atom_id res chain seq x y z
N MET A 1 -12.75 7.94 13.07
CA MET A 1 -12.09 7.19 14.16
C MET A 1 -11.54 5.92 13.55
N THR A 2 -10.25 5.63 13.70
CA THR A 2 -9.66 4.38 13.23
C THR A 2 -10.24 3.21 14.02
N ASP A 3 -10.84 2.24 13.35
CA ASP A 3 -11.31 0.99 13.94
C ASP A 3 -10.37 -0.14 13.54
N HIS A 4 -9.34 -0.37 14.37
CA HIS A 4 -8.31 -1.37 14.12
C HIS A 4 -8.89 -2.80 14.04
N ALA A 5 -10.01 -3.08 14.70
CA ALA A 5 -10.65 -4.40 14.65
C ALA A 5 -11.35 -4.61 13.30
N HIS A 6 -12.06 -3.58 12.82
CA HIS A 6 -12.60 -3.58 11.46
C HIS A 6 -11.48 -3.69 10.41
N ASP A 7 -10.41 -2.91 10.55
CA ASP A 7 -9.26 -2.94 9.64
C ASP A 7 -8.56 -4.30 9.62
N LEU A 8 -8.44 -4.96 10.78
CA LEU A 8 -7.87 -6.31 10.86
C LEU A 8 -8.77 -7.35 10.18
N ALA A 9 -10.10 -7.23 10.30
CA ALA A 9 -11.03 -8.11 9.60
C ALA A 9 -10.92 -7.92 8.07
N ALA A 10 -10.97 -6.68 7.60
CA ALA A 10 -10.84 -6.35 6.17
C ALA A 10 -9.48 -6.76 5.59
N LEU A 11 -8.40 -6.65 6.38
CA LEU A 11 -7.08 -7.15 6.00
C LEU A 11 -7.07 -8.68 5.83
N ARG A 12 -7.76 -9.45 6.68
CA ARG A 12 -7.85 -10.91 6.52
C ARG A 12 -8.53 -11.27 5.20
N GLU A 13 -9.65 -10.62 4.87
CA GLU A 13 -10.34 -10.81 3.60
C GLU A 13 -9.46 -10.46 2.39
N ALA A 14 -8.70 -9.36 2.47
CA ALA A 14 -7.73 -8.98 1.44
C ALA A 14 -6.61 -10.01 1.29
N THR A 15 -6.11 -10.53 2.41
CA THR A 15 -5.05 -11.55 2.43
C THR A 15 -5.55 -12.88 1.84
N ASP A 16 -6.75 -13.32 2.19
CA ASP A 16 -7.34 -14.56 1.67
C ASP A 16 -7.53 -14.48 0.15
N ARG A 17 -7.98 -13.33 -0.35
CA ARG A 17 -8.10 -13.07 -1.80
C ARG A 17 -6.73 -13.11 -2.49
N LEU A 18 -5.72 -12.46 -1.92
CA LEU A 18 -4.35 -12.48 -2.42
C LEU A 18 -3.76 -13.90 -2.45
N LEU A 19 -3.91 -14.66 -1.37
CA LEU A 19 -3.46 -16.06 -1.29
C LEU A 19 -4.16 -16.93 -2.33
N GLY A 20 -5.46 -16.73 -2.54
CA GLY A 20 -6.23 -17.43 -3.57
C GLY A 20 -5.77 -17.10 -5.00
N ALA A 21 -5.33 -15.88 -5.27
CA ALA A 21 -4.76 -15.49 -6.56
C ALA A 21 -3.35 -16.07 -6.76
N ILE A 22 -2.46 -15.91 -5.77
CA ILE A 22 -1.10 -16.45 -5.82
C ILE A 22 -1.13 -17.97 -5.92
N GLY A 23 -2.04 -18.66 -5.23
CA GLY A 23 -2.17 -20.12 -5.27
C GLY A 23 -2.46 -20.71 -6.66
N LYS A 24 -2.89 -19.89 -7.63
CA LYS A 24 -3.12 -20.30 -9.03
C LYS A 24 -1.90 -20.12 -9.93
N LEU A 25 -0.85 -19.47 -9.44
CA LEU A 25 0.40 -19.25 -10.17
C LEU A 25 1.32 -20.47 -10.10
N ASP A 26 2.34 -20.49 -10.94
CA ASP A 26 3.43 -21.46 -10.92
C ASP A 26 4.80 -20.76 -10.80
N ASP A 27 5.88 -21.55 -10.71
CA ASP A 27 7.26 -21.03 -10.59
C ASP A 27 7.66 -20.11 -11.77
N ALA A 28 7.14 -20.39 -12.97
CA ALA A 28 7.42 -19.59 -14.16
C ALA A 28 6.78 -18.21 -14.04
N ALA A 29 5.51 -18.15 -13.64
CA ALA A 29 4.78 -16.90 -13.43
C ALA A 29 5.40 -16.02 -12.34
N LEU A 30 6.04 -16.61 -11.32
CA LEU A 30 6.76 -15.88 -10.27
C LEU A 30 8.03 -15.17 -10.80
N SER A 31 8.64 -15.72 -11.84
CA SER A 31 9.85 -15.17 -12.45
C SER A 31 9.55 -14.06 -13.46
N GLU A 32 8.30 -13.97 -13.93
CA GLU A 32 7.86 -12.90 -14.81
C GLU A 32 7.83 -11.53 -14.12
N PRO A 33 7.96 -10.43 -14.88
CA PRO A 33 7.83 -9.07 -14.35
C PRO A 33 6.49 -8.84 -13.65
N SER A 34 6.55 -8.13 -12.52
CA SER A 34 5.38 -7.45 -11.95
C SER A 34 5.18 -6.09 -12.64
N ARG A 35 4.19 -5.32 -12.21
CA ARG A 35 4.00 -3.93 -12.65
C ARG A 35 4.98 -2.95 -12.00
N LEU A 36 5.68 -3.36 -10.95
CA LEU A 36 6.72 -2.55 -10.32
C LEU A 36 8.04 -2.65 -11.11
N PRO A 37 8.66 -1.52 -11.50
CA PRO A 37 9.90 -1.54 -12.26
C PRO A 37 11.01 -2.35 -11.56
N GLY A 38 11.59 -3.29 -12.29
CA GLY A 38 12.70 -4.12 -11.80
C GLY A 38 12.30 -5.25 -10.86
N TRP A 39 11.03 -5.40 -10.50
CA TRP A 39 10.56 -6.46 -9.59
C TRP A 39 9.80 -7.55 -10.35
N SER A 40 10.18 -8.80 -10.14
CA SER A 40 9.34 -9.94 -10.54
C SER A 40 8.15 -10.10 -9.58
N ARG A 41 7.17 -10.92 -9.96
CA ARG A 41 6.08 -11.28 -9.02
C ARG A 41 6.61 -11.94 -7.73
N GLY A 42 7.66 -12.74 -7.83
CA GLY A 42 8.37 -13.30 -6.68
C GLY A 42 8.94 -12.24 -5.74
N HIS A 43 9.44 -11.10 -6.25
CA HIS A 43 9.90 -9.99 -5.41
C HIS A 43 8.75 -9.35 -4.64
N VAL A 44 7.60 -9.14 -5.29
CA VAL A 44 6.39 -8.60 -4.65
C VAL A 44 5.91 -9.52 -3.52
N ILE A 45 5.86 -10.83 -3.75
CA ILE A 45 5.41 -11.81 -2.76
C ILE A 45 6.41 -11.91 -1.58
N ALA A 46 7.71 -11.91 -1.87
CA ALA A 46 8.75 -11.86 -0.84
C ALA A 46 8.64 -10.59 0.01
N HIS A 47 8.49 -9.41 -0.62
CA HIS A 47 8.25 -8.14 0.07
C HIS A 47 7.02 -8.19 0.97
N LEU A 48 5.89 -8.70 0.47
CA LEU A 48 4.67 -8.81 1.27
C LEU A 48 4.86 -9.69 2.51
N SER A 49 5.66 -10.75 2.39
CA SER A 49 6.02 -11.64 3.50
C SER A 49 6.90 -10.93 4.53
N ARG A 50 7.96 -10.23 4.08
CA ARG A 50 8.85 -9.48 4.96
C ARG A 50 8.15 -8.27 5.62
N ASN A 51 7.25 -7.59 4.91
CA ASN A 51 6.45 -6.49 5.43
C ASN A 51 5.51 -6.95 6.57
N ALA A 52 4.92 -8.15 6.47
CA ALA A 52 4.09 -8.70 7.55
C ALA A 52 4.89 -8.94 8.83
N ASP A 53 6.07 -9.58 8.75
CA ASP A 53 6.96 -9.76 9.89
C ASP A 53 7.41 -8.40 10.48
N ALA A 54 7.72 -7.45 9.60
CA ALA A 54 8.15 -6.11 9.99
C ALA A 54 7.07 -5.32 10.74
N LEU A 55 5.81 -5.36 10.29
CA LEU A 55 4.72 -4.71 10.99
C LEU A 55 4.31 -5.45 12.27
N ALA A 56 4.48 -6.79 12.33
CA ALA A 56 4.34 -7.54 13.58
C ALA A 56 5.39 -7.10 14.62
N ASN A 57 6.64 -6.84 14.20
CA ASN A 57 7.66 -6.27 15.08
C ASN A 57 7.25 -4.89 15.62
N VAL A 58 6.71 -4.03 14.77
CA VAL A 58 6.21 -2.70 15.18
C VAL A 58 5.12 -2.82 16.26
N LEU A 59 4.17 -3.75 16.10
CA LEU A 59 3.12 -4.01 17.09
C LEU A 59 3.67 -4.53 18.42
N ARG A 60 4.80 -5.25 18.40
CA ARG A 60 5.52 -5.72 19.59
C ARG A 60 6.49 -4.69 20.18
N GLY A 61 6.59 -3.49 19.59
CA GLY A 61 7.50 -2.43 20.05
C GLY A 61 8.96 -2.64 19.65
N LEU A 62 9.22 -3.47 18.64
CA LEU A 62 10.54 -3.68 18.04
C LEU A 62 10.72 -2.82 16.79
N PRO A 63 11.97 -2.56 16.34
CA PRO A 63 12.22 -1.92 15.06
C PRO A 63 11.53 -2.66 13.90
N MET A 64 10.95 -1.91 12.96
CA MET A 64 10.27 -2.48 11.79
C MET A 64 11.21 -3.38 10.97
N TYR A 65 12.42 -2.90 10.71
CA TYR A 65 13.52 -3.67 10.14
C TYR A 65 14.78 -3.39 10.98
N ALA A 66 15.77 -4.29 10.92
CA ALA A 66 17.08 -4.02 11.51
C ALA A 66 17.73 -2.80 10.83
N ASP A 67 17.72 -2.79 9.50
CA ASP A 67 18.15 -1.69 8.64
C ASP A 67 17.59 -1.90 7.22
N SER A 68 17.76 -0.89 6.35
CA SER A 68 17.30 -0.96 4.96
C SER A 68 18.04 -2.02 4.14
N GLU A 69 19.33 -2.23 4.38
CA GLU A 69 20.13 -3.19 3.62
C GLU A 69 19.68 -4.63 3.89
N THR A 70 19.32 -4.93 5.13
CA THR A 70 18.81 -6.23 5.56
C THR A 70 17.44 -6.52 4.96
N ARG A 71 16.56 -5.51 4.93
CA ARG A 71 15.27 -5.63 4.21
C ARG A 71 15.49 -6.01 2.75
N ASP A 72 16.34 -5.26 2.05
CA ASP A 72 16.52 -5.43 0.61
C ASP A 72 17.18 -6.80 0.33
N ARG A 73 18.21 -7.17 1.11
CA ARG A 73 18.86 -8.49 1.03
C ARG A 73 17.88 -9.65 1.27
N ASP A 74 16.98 -9.50 2.24
CA ASP A 74 15.98 -10.52 2.54
C ASP A 74 14.99 -10.70 1.38
N ILE A 75 14.55 -9.62 0.73
CA ILE A 75 13.69 -9.67 -0.46
C ILE A 75 14.41 -10.36 -1.61
N GLU A 76 15.64 -9.93 -1.94
CA GLU A 76 16.44 -10.50 -3.03
C GLU A 76 16.73 -11.99 -2.83
N ARG A 77 17.03 -12.40 -1.59
CA ARG A 77 17.21 -13.82 -1.23
C ARG A 77 15.94 -14.63 -1.44
N ASP A 78 14.79 -14.07 -1.10
CA ASP A 78 13.53 -14.80 -1.00
C ASP A 78 12.71 -14.80 -2.30
N ALA A 79 12.93 -13.82 -3.17
CA ALA A 79 12.26 -13.66 -4.46
C ALA A 79 12.42 -14.82 -5.47
N PRO A 80 13.57 -15.53 -5.56
CA PRO A 80 13.74 -16.65 -6.49
C PRO A 80 13.33 -18.01 -5.88
N ARG A 81 12.77 -18.05 -4.67
CA ARG A 81 12.28 -19.31 -4.07
C ARG A 81 11.09 -19.86 -4.86
N SER A 82 10.84 -21.17 -4.75
CA SER A 82 9.69 -21.79 -5.41
C SER A 82 8.36 -21.21 -4.93
N HIS A 83 7.35 -21.27 -5.79
CA HIS A 83 5.96 -20.92 -5.54
C HIS A 83 5.45 -21.53 -4.24
N ALA A 84 5.66 -22.82 -4.04
CA ALA A 84 5.24 -23.50 -2.82
C ALA A 84 5.90 -22.89 -1.56
N ALA A 85 7.19 -22.54 -1.62
CA ALA A 85 7.90 -21.94 -0.51
C ALA A 85 7.43 -20.50 -0.24
N GLN A 86 7.23 -19.70 -1.29
CA GLN A 86 6.74 -18.33 -1.14
C GLN A 86 5.29 -18.27 -0.64
N LEU A 87 4.41 -19.15 -1.15
CA LEU A 87 3.03 -19.23 -0.70
C LEU A 87 2.93 -19.66 0.78
N ALA A 88 3.74 -20.65 1.18
CA ALA A 88 3.81 -21.08 2.57
C ALA A 88 4.34 -19.96 3.49
N ASP A 89 5.38 -19.24 3.07
CA ASP A 89 5.95 -18.12 3.82
C ASP A 89 4.97 -16.95 3.95
N LEU A 90 4.30 -16.56 2.86
CA LEU A 90 3.29 -15.50 2.88
C LEU A 90 2.12 -15.87 3.81
N THR A 91 1.66 -17.12 3.76
CA THR A 91 0.60 -17.62 4.66
C THR A 91 1.05 -17.56 6.12
N ALA A 92 2.26 -18.03 6.41
CA ALA A 92 2.77 -18.07 7.77
C ALA A 92 3.05 -16.67 8.36
N THR A 93 3.61 -15.76 7.55
CA THR A 93 3.89 -14.37 7.96
C THR A 93 2.61 -13.58 8.19
N ALA A 94 1.58 -13.78 7.34
CA ALA A 94 0.27 -13.18 7.53
C ALA A 94 -0.40 -13.66 8.84
N ALA A 95 -0.32 -14.97 9.14
CA ALA A 95 -0.83 -15.51 10.41
C ALA A 95 -0.10 -14.89 11.62
N ARG A 96 1.24 -14.79 11.58
CA ARG A 96 2.03 -14.15 12.64
C ARG A 96 1.68 -12.68 12.86
N PHE A 97 1.36 -11.94 11.79
CA PHE A 97 0.89 -10.56 11.92
C PHE A 97 -0.47 -10.51 12.64
N VAL A 98 -1.41 -11.38 12.26
CA VAL A 98 -2.72 -11.46 12.88
C VAL A 98 -2.61 -11.84 14.37
N GLU A 99 -1.72 -12.77 14.71
CA GLU A 99 -1.43 -13.13 16.10
C GLU A 99 -0.91 -11.92 16.90
N ALA A 100 0.07 -11.19 16.34
CA ALA A 100 0.61 -9.98 16.97
C ALA A 100 -0.47 -8.90 17.17
N ALA A 101 -1.39 -8.75 16.20
CA ALA A 101 -2.49 -7.79 16.28
C ALA A 101 -3.63 -8.25 17.20
N ALA A 102 -3.66 -9.50 17.65
CA ALA A 102 -4.65 -10.01 18.60
C ALA A 102 -4.18 -9.87 20.06
N GLU A 103 -2.89 -9.61 20.30
CA GLU A 103 -2.35 -9.40 21.64
C GLU A 103 -2.94 -8.11 22.27
N PRO A 104 -3.29 -8.12 23.57
CA PRO A 104 -3.70 -6.90 24.26
C PRO A 104 -2.59 -5.83 24.25
N ALA A 105 -2.91 -4.64 23.75
CA ALA A 105 -1.97 -3.54 23.64
C ALA A 105 -2.67 -2.19 23.82
N ASP A 106 -1.90 -1.15 24.14
CA ASP A 106 -2.35 0.24 23.98
C ASP A 106 -2.32 0.61 22.49
N TRP A 107 -3.48 0.57 21.85
CA TRP A 107 -3.65 0.92 20.43
C TRP A 107 -3.50 2.41 20.14
N SER A 108 -3.51 3.27 21.17
CA SER A 108 -3.28 4.71 21.01
C SER A 108 -1.81 5.07 20.95
N ARG A 109 -0.92 4.19 21.42
CA ARG A 109 0.53 4.45 21.50
C ARG A 109 1.12 4.79 20.13
N THR A 110 2.11 5.68 20.14
CA THR A 110 2.90 5.99 18.95
C THR A 110 3.82 4.82 18.61
N VAL A 111 3.88 4.49 17.33
CA VAL A 111 4.79 3.52 16.73
C VAL A 111 5.71 4.23 15.73
N THR A 112 6.89 3.65 15.51
CA THR A 112 7.84 4.11 14.47
C THR A 112 7.88 3.10 13.35
N LEU A 113 7.63 3.57 12.13
CA LEU A 113 7.71 2.83 10.88
C LEU A 113 9.07 3.13 10.20
N ARG A 114 9.21 2.69 8.94
CA ARG A 114 10.40 2.95 8.13
C ARG A 114 10.68 4.47 8.01
N ASN A 115 11.96 4.82 7.89
CA ASN A 115 12.44 6.20 7.68
C ASN A 115 12.03 7.19 8.78
N GLY A 116 11.76 6.71 10.00
CA GLY A 116 11.39 7.56 11.14
C GLY A 116 9.96 8.10 11.08
N VAL A 117 9.14 7.63 10.13
CA VAL A 117 7.71 7.96 10.08
C VAL A 117 7.03 7.43 11.35
N THR A 118 6.32 8.28 12.07
CA THR A 118 5.54 7.88 13.25
C THR A 118 4.06 7.78 12.92
N ASP A 119 3.35 6.89 13.61
CA ASP A 119 1.90 6.73 13.49
C ASP A 119 1.33 6.19 14.81
N SER A 120 0.00 6.07 14.92
CA SER A 120 -0.66 5.33 15.99
C SER A 120 -0.64 3.83 15.69
N ALA A 121 -0.44 2.99 16.71
CA ALA A 121 -0.52 1.53 16.58
C ALA A 121 -1.86 1.09 15.94
N SER A 122 -2.97 1.78 16.24
CA SER A 122 -4.29 1.53 15.67
C SER A 122 -4.36 1.60 14.14
N ARG A 123 -3.42 2.29 13.49
CA ARG A 123 -3.37 2.46 12.02
C ARG A 123 -2.53 1.41 11.31
N VAL A 124 -1.79 0.58 12.05
CA VAL A 124 -0.93 -0.47 11.48
C VAL A 124 -1.73 -1.51 10.66
N PRO A 125 -2.91 -2.00 11.11
CA PRO A 125 -3.71 -2.92 10.30
C PRO A 125 -4.16 -2.31 8.96
N PHE A 126 -4.60 -1.05 8.95
CA PHE A 126 -4.95 -0.35 7.71
C PHE A 126 -3.74 -0.19 6.78
N ARG A 127 -2.57 0.20 7.31
CA ARG A 127 -1.34 0.27 6.52
C ARG A 127 -0.95 -1.07 5.91
N ARG A 128 -1.10 -2.16 6.68
CA ARG A 128 -0.86 -3.51 6.16
C ARG A 128 -1.86 -3.88 5.06
N ARG A 129 -3.13 -3.47 5.18
CA ARG A 129 -4.13 -3.64 4.12
C ARG A 129 -3.74 -2.89 2.85
N GLY A 130 -3.22 -1.66 2.98
CA GLY A 130 -2.67 -0.88 1.86
C GLY A 130 -1.61 -1.65 1.08
N GLU A 131 -0.64 -2.24 1.78
CA GLU A 131 0.39 -3.09 1.16
C GLU A 131 -0.22 -4.29 0.43
N VAL A 132 -1.17 -5.00 1.05
CA VAL A 132 -1.79 -6.21 0.45
C VAL A 132 -2.62 -5.86 -0.78
N GLU A 133 -3.50 -4.87 -0.68
CA GLU A 133 -4.43 -4.49 -1.76
C GLU A 133 -3.68 -3.92 -2.96
N LEU A 134 -2.80 -2.95 -2.75
CA LEU A 134 -2.08 -2.28 -3.83
C LEU A 134 -1.04 -3.20 -4.48
N HIS A 135 -0.36 -4.05 -3.72
CA HIS A 135 0.58 -5.00 -4.31
C HIS A 135 -0.11 -6.21 -4.96
N HIS A 136 -1.37 -6.51 -4.62
CA HIS A 136 -2.15 -7.45 -5.41
C HIS A 136 -2.38 -6.91 -6.83
N VAL A 137 -2.66 -5.61 -6.97
CA VAL A 137 -2.73 -4.95 -8.28
C VAL A 137 -1.38 -4.99 -8.99
N ASP A 138 -0.28 -4.78 -8.25
CA ASP A 138 1.07 -4.79 -8.81
C ASP A 138 1.52 -6.15 -9.34
N LEU A 139 0.96 -7.25 -8.82
CA LEU A 139 1.24 -8.57 -9.37
C LEU A 139 0.83 -8.68 -10.84
N GLY A 140 -0.17 -7.91 -11.31
CA GLY A 140 -0.61 -7.95 -12.69
C GLY A 140 -1.15 -9.33 -13.10
N VAL A 141 -1.96 -9.92 -12.24
CA VAL A 141 -2.55 -11.28 -12.38
C VAL A 141 -4.07 -11.25 -12.51
N GLY A 142 -4.62 -10.14 -13.04
CA GLY A 142 -6.05 -9.95 -13.27
C GLY A 142 -6.83 -9.38 -12.09
N TYR A 143 -6.14 -8.70 -11.16
CA TYR A 143 -6.76 -7.88 -10.11
C TYR A 143 -6.32 -6.42 -10.34
N GLU A 144 -7.28 -5.52 -10.49
CA GLU A 144 -7.08 -4.13 -10.90
C GLU A 144 -7.54 -3.14 -9.82
N LEU A 145 -7.28 -1.85 -10.01
CA LEU A 145 -7.73 -0.79 -9.09
C LEU A 145 -9.26 -0.73 -8.99
N GLU A 146 -9.97 -1.13 -10.06
CA GLU A 146 -11.41 -1.26 -10.12
C GLU A 146 -11.96 -2.40 -9.26
N ASP A 147 -11.14 -3.39 -8.89
CA ASP A 147 -11.54 -4.52 -8.06
C ASP A 147 -11.36 -4.24 -6.55
N LEU A 148 -10.76 -3.10 -6.20
CA LEU A 148 -10.57 -2.68 -4.82
C LEU A 148 -11.92 -2.34 -4.17
N PRO A 149 -12.16 -2.73 -2.90
CA PRO A 149 -13.37 -2.33 -2.19
C PRO A 149 -13.51 -0.81 -2.12
N ASP A 150 -14.70 -0.27 -2.45
CA ASP A 150 -14.95 1.18 -2.48
C ASP A 150 -14.54 1.89 -1.18
N GLU A 151 -14.80 1.27 -0.03
CA GLU A 151 -14.41 1.77 1.29
C GLU A 151 -12.89 1.88 1.46
N PHE A 152 -12.14 0.92 0.94
CA PHE A 152 -10.68 0.96 0.96
C PHE A 152 -10.16 2.05 0.03
N THR A 153 -10.63 2.07 -1.22
CA THR A 153 -10.25 3.07 -2.22
C THR A 153 -10.46 4.49 -1.69
N ALA A 154 -11.64 4.73 -1.11
CA ALA A 154 -11.99 5.98 -0.44
C ALA A 154 -10.98 6.38 0.66
N ARG A 155 -10.62 5.46 1.56
CA ARG A 155 -9.72 5.75 2.68
C ARG A 155 -8.26 5.84 2.26
N GLU A 156 -7.85 5.08 1.25
CA GLU A 156 -6.49 5.14 0.73
C GLU A 156 -6.25 6.46 -0.01
N ILE A 157 -7.26 6.99 -0.72
CA ILE A 157 -7.22 8.35 -1.27
C ILE A 157 -7.07 9.38 -0.15
N ASP A 158 -7.82 9.27 0.97
CA ASP A 158 -7.65 10.17 2.12
C ASP A 158 -6.20 10.13 2.64
N PHE A 159 -5.67 8.92 2.82
CA PHE A 159 -4.34 8.69 3.34
C PHE A 159 -3.26 9.30 2.43
N LEU A 160 -3.35 9.08 1.12
CA LEU A 160 -2.39 9.61 0.15
C LEU A 160 -2.54 11.13 -0.05
N ALA A 161 -3.77 11.66 -0.02
CA ALA A 161 -3.99 13.11 -0.05
C ALA A 161 -3.39 13.79 1.19
N GLU A 162 -3.54 13.21 2.38
CA GLU A 162 -2.90 13.69 3.61
C GLU A 162 -1.37 13.59 3.51
N ARG A 163 -0.84 12.50 2.96
CA ARG A 163 0.61 12.28 2.79
C ARG A 163 1.29 13.37 1.95
N PHE A 164 0.64 13.84 0.90
CA PHE A 164 1.18 14.89 0.03
C PHE A 164 0.77 16.30 0.45
N ALA A 165 -0.05 16.47 1.50
CA ALA A 165 -0.46 17.79 1.96
C ALA A 165 0.75 18.62 2.42
N GLY A 166 0.89 19.83 1.89
CA GLY A 166 2.02 20.73 2.15
C GLY A 166 3.36 20.26 1.57
N HIS A 167 3.38 19.24 0.71
CA HIS A 167 4.63 18.74 0.14
C HIS A 167 5.35 19.86 -0.65
N PRO A 168 6.64 20.13 -0.40
CA PRO A 168 7.35 21.30 -0.96
C PRO A 168 7.49 21.28 -2.49
N GLU A 169 7.30 20.11 -3.10
CA GLU A 169 7.38 19.91 -4.56
C GLU A 169 6.01 19.80 -5.24
N VAL A 170 4.90 19.87 -4.49
CA VAL A 170 3.55 19.70 -5.05
C VAL A 170 2.76 21.00 -4.88
N VAL A 171 2.24 21.53 -5.99
CA VAL A 171 1.34 22.71 -6.00
C VAL A 171 0.03 22.40 -5.28
N PRO A 172 -0.81 23.39 -4.91
CA PRO A 172 -2.12 23.09 -4.33
C PRO A 172 -2.98 22.30 -5.33
N VAL A 173 -3.52 21.14 -4.92
CA VAL A 173 -4.39 20.30 -5.76
C VAL A 173 -5.72 20.05 -5.06
N SER A 174 -6.83 20.24 -5.78
CA SER A 174 -8.14 19.73 -5.39
C SER A 174 -8.48 18.49 -6.21
N LEU A 175 -8.95 17.45 -5.55
CA LEU A 175 -9.39 16.20 -6.18
C LEU A 175 -10.89 16.09 -6.02
N ALA A 176 -11.59 15.63 -7.06
CA ALA A 176 -13.00 15.27 -6.94
C ALA A 176 -13.30 13.99 -7.72
N ASP A 177 -13.96 13.04 -7.05
CA ASP A 177 -14.47 11.85 -7.73
C ASP A 177 -15.84 12.10 -8.38
N ASP A 178 -16.34 11.09 -9.11
CA ASP A 178 -17.64 11.09 -9.77
C ASP A 178 -18.83 10.92 -8.80
N THR A 179 -18.57 10.62 -7.54
CA THR A 179 -19.58 10.56 -6.46
C THR A 179 -19.75 11.91 -5.75
N GLY A 180 -18.90 12.89 -6.06
CA GLY A 180 -18.90 14.22 -5.46
C GLY A 180 -18.05 14.32 -4.20
N ARG A 181 -17.26 13.28 -3.86
CA ARG A 181 -16.28 13.35 -2.78
C ARG A 181 -15.12 14.22 -3.21
N VAL A 182 -14.60 15.01 -2.28
CA VAL A 182 -13.53 15.97 -2.55
C VAL A 182 -12.38 15.83 -1.56
N TRP A 183 -11.17 16.05 -2.06
CA TRP A 183 -9.94 16.08 -1.28
C TRP A 183 -9.09 17.27 -1.66
N THR A 184 -8.14 17.60 -0.79
CA THR A 184 -7.10 18.61 -1.06
C THR A 184 -5.76 18.04 -0.69
N THR A 185 -4.74 18.32 -1.49
CA THR A 185 -3.37 17.89 -1.24
C THR A 185 -2.36 18.88 -1.83
N GLY A 186 -1.06 18.64 -1.61
CA GLY A 186 0.00 19.53 -2.04
C GLY A 186 -0.05 20.89 -1.36
N GLY A 187 0.43 21.92 -2.04
CA GLY A 187 0.43 23.31 -1.58
C GLY A 187 1.71 23.77 -0.90
N GLY A 188 2.77 22.97 -0.94
CA GLY A 188 4.10 23.40 -0.50
C GLY A 188 4.93 24.04 -1.61
N ALA A 189 4.64 23.76 -2.89
CA ALA A 189 5.31 24.39 -4.03
C ALA A 189 4.62 25.68 -4.46
N GLU A 190 5.39 26.60 -5.04
CA GLU A 190 4.86 27.78 -5.72
C GLU A 190 4.05 27.38 -6.96
N GLY A 191 2.86 27.95 -7.12
CA GLY A 191 1.98 27.67 -8.25
C GLY A 191 0.51 28.00 -7.96
N GLY A 192 -0.29 28.06 -9.03
CA GLY A 192 -1.74 28.18 -8.91
C GLY A 192 -2.39 26.84 -8.54
N PRO A 193 -3.62 26.85 -8.00
CA PRO A 193 -4.34 25.62 -7.68
C PRO A 193 -4.69 24.84 -8.96
N VAL A 194 -4.49 23.53 -8.93
CA VAL A 194 -4.89 22.59 -9.99
C VAL A 194 -6.08 21.78 -9.50
N ALA A 195 -7.13 21.67 -10.32
CA ALA A 195 -8.26 20.79 -10.04
C ALA A 195 -8.16 19.53 -10.89
N VAL A 196 -8.29 18.37 -10.24
CA VAL A 196 -8.18 17.05 -10.87
C VAL A 196 -9.48 16.27 -10.60
N ARG A 197 -10.07 15.72 -11.65
CA ARG A 197 -11.33 14.97 -11.59
C ARG A 197 -11.22 13.63 -12.31
N GLY A 198 -11.86 12.60 -11.76
CA GLY A 198 -11.89 11.26 -12.35
C GLY A 198 -12.71 10.30 -11.50
N THR A 199 -12.74 9.02 -11.87
CA THR A 199 -13.29 7.98 -10.98
C THR A 199 -12.34 7.76 -9.79
N ALA A 200 -12.84 7.18 -8.70
CA ALA A 200 -11.99 6.88 -7.55
C ALA A 200 -10.78 5.98 -7.88
N PRO A 201 -10.89 4.91 -8.70
CA PRO A 201 -9.74 4.12 -9.15
C PRO A 201 -8.69 4.93 -9.94
N GLU A 202 -9.12 5.87 -10.79
CA GLU A 202 -8.18 6.73 -11.53
C GLU A 202 -7.43 7.69 -10.62
N LEU A 203 -8.13 8.30 -9.66
CA LEU A 203 -7.52 9.18 -8.66
C LEU A 203 -6.54 8.42 -7.76
N LEU A 204 -6.92 7.24 -7.28
CA LEU A 204 -6.04 6.36 -6.50
C LEU A 204 -4.84 5.90 -7.35
N GLY A 205 -5.06 5.57 -8.62
CA GLY A 205 -4.01 5.17 -9.55
C GLY A 205 -2.94 6.26 -9.69
N TRP A 206 -3.34 7.51 -9.89
CA TRP A 206 -2.42 8.63 -9.95
C TRP A 206 -1.74 8.91 -8.60
N LEU A 207 -2.51 9.02 -7.50
CA LEU A 207 -1.97 9.28 -6.16
C LEU A 207 -0.95 8.23 -5.71
N SER A 208 -1.15 6.98 -6.12
CA SER A 208 -0.29 5.86 -5.75
C SER A 208 0.83 5.57 -6.77
N GLY A 209 0.92 6.35 -7.85
CA GLY A 209 1.91 6.18 -8.91
C GLY A 209 1.69 4.98 -9.83
N ARG A 210 0.51 4.36 -9.80
CA ARG A 210 0.13 3.18 -10.62
C ARG A 210 -0.51 3.55 -11.96
N ARG A 211 -0.94 4.80 -12.12
CA ARG A 211 -1.42 5.38 -13.39
C ARG A 211 -0.76 6.72 -13.63
N ASP A 212 -0.59 7.07 -14.89
CA ASP A 212 -0.01 8.36 -15.31
C ASP A 212 -1.02 9.53 -15.21
N GLY A 213 -2.28 9.22 -14.88
CA GLY A 213 -3.36 10.19 -14.79
C GLY A 213 -3.89 10.68 -16.14
N SER A 214 -3.56 10.00 -17.24
CA SER A 214 -4.05 10.35 -18.59
C SER A 214 -5.57 10.28 -18.74
N ALA A 215 -6.26 9.49 -17.90
CA ALA A 215 -7.72 9.43 -17.83
C ALA A 215 -8.35 10.53 -16.95
N LEU A 216 -7.54 11.32 -16.23
CA LEU A 216 -8.02 12.39 -15.36
C LEU A 216 -8.29 13.67 -16.16
N THR A 217 -9.32 14.38 -15.76
CA THR A 217 -9.58 15.74 -16.24
C THR A 217 -8.86 16.73 -15.35
N VAL A 218 -8.08 17.64 -15.95
CA VAL A 218 -7.24 18.60 -15.23
C VAL A 218 -7.56 20.02 -15.65
N GLU A 219 -7.80 20.89 -14.67
CA GLU A 219 -8.10 22.31 -14.85
C GLU A 219 -7.13 23.16 -14.00
N GLY A 220 -6.84 24.39 -14.46
CA GLY A 220 -5.98 25.32 -13.72
C GLY A 220 -4.47 25.05 -13.83
N GLY A 221 -4.04 24.07 -14.65
CA GLY A 221 -2.63 23.78 -14.89
C GLY A 221 -2.39 22.43 -15.57
N THR A 222 -1.18 21.90 -15.43
CA THR A 222 -0.84 20.52 -15.79
C THR A 222 -0.96 19.61 -14.57
N LEU A 223 -1.22 18.32 -14.78
CA LEU A 223 -1.21 17.33 -13.70
C LEU A 223 0.18 17.35 -13.02
N PRO A 224 0.27 17.60 -11.70
CA PRO A 224 1.56 17.62 -11.05
C PRO A 224 2.14 16.21 -10.94
N ALA A 225 3.45 16.11 -11.13
CA ALA A 225 4.18 14.89 -10.79
C ALA A 225 4.21 14.75 -9.27
N LEU A 226 3.82 13.58 -8.77
CA LEU A 226 3.89 13.27 -7.35
C LEU A 226 5.25 12.63 -7.04
N PRO A 227 5.89 13.00 -5.91
CA PRO A 227 7.07 12.30 -5.42
C PRO A 227 6.79 10.80 -5.19
N PRO A 228 7.82 9.94 -5.29
CA PRO A 228 7.68 8.53 -4.94
C PRO A 228 7.16 8.33 -3.51
N LEU A 229 6.36 7.28 -3.31
CA LEU A 229 5.83 6.88 -2.00
C LEU A 229 6.87 6.25 -1.08
#